data_AF-A0A7J9EK70-F1
#
_entry.id   AF-A0A7J9EK70-F1
#
_cell.length_a   1.000
_cell.length_b   1.000
_cell.length_c   1.000
_cell.angle_alpha   90.00
_cell.angle_beta   90.00
_cell.angle_gamma   90.00
#
_symmetry.space_group_name_H-M   'P 1'
#
loop_
_entity.id
_entity.type
_entity.pdbx_description
1 polymer ?
#
loop_
_entity_poly.entity_id
_entity_poly.type
_entity_poly.pdbx_seq_one_letter_code
_entity_poly.pdbx_strand_id
1 'polypeptide(L)'
;KKQQKQQRLLVIQSLKEIENEVTKVLDVLGLQPPCSYNEVLLQLKEKALMRAGLVEDDVIRLIKERAEVRRNKDFLKSDQMRAHLQAKGIALMDVGTETIWRPCVPVQQDSEIVPSEGQKVPPKPESA
;
A
#
# COMPACT_ATOMS: atom_id res chain seq x y z
N LYS A 1 25.65 6.67 -37.13
CA LYS A 1 24.74 7.55 -36.33
C LYS A 1 23.36 7.77 -37.00
N LYS A 2 23.26 8.12 -38.29
CA LYS A 2 21.95 8.37 -38.98
C LYS A 2 21.10 7.10 -39.19
N GLN A 3 21.72 6.00 -39.64
CA GLN A 3 21.04 4.70 -39.84
C GLN A 3 20.50 4.11 -38.54
N GLN A 4 21.26 4.17 -37.44
CA GLN A 4 20.81 3.70 -36.12
C GLN A 4 19.60 4.50 -35.61
N LYS A 5 19.50 5.80 -35.92
CA LYS A 5 18.33 6.63 -35.60
C LYS A 5 17.11 6.22 -36.42
N GLN A 6 17.28 5.90 -37.71
CA GLN A 6 16.21 5.37 -38.56
C GLN A 6 15.70 4.00 -38.06
N GLN A 7 16.60 3.09 -37.72
CA GLN A 7 16.23 1.78 -37.17
C GLN A 7 15.42 1.91 -35.88
N ARG A 8 15.82 2.81 -34.96
CA ARG A 8 15.04 3.09 -33.73
C ARG A 8 13.64 3.62 -34.02
N LEU A 9 13.48 4.46 -35.05
CA LEU A 9 12.17 4.99 -35.43
C LEU A 9 11.24 3.89 -35.96
N LEU A 10 11.77 2.97 -36.76
CA LEU A 10 10.99 1.82 -37.26
C LEU A 10 10.53 0.91 -36.11
N VAL A 11 11.41 0.65 -35.13
CA VAL A 11 11.06 -0.12 -33.93
C VAL A 11 9.97 0.57 -33.11
N ILE A 12 10.04 1.90 -32.95
CA ILE A 12 9.01 2.65 -32.24
C ILE A 12 7.67 2.58 -32.99
N GLN A 13 7.69 2.65 -34.32
CA GLN A 13 6.48 2.53 -35.14
C GLN A 13 5.84 1.15 -35.00
N SER A 14 6.62 0.06 -35.10
CA SER A 14 6.08 -1.30 -34.94
C SER A 14 5.55 -1.55 -33.52
N LEU A 15 6.21 -1.03 -32.48
CA LEU A 15 5.71 -1.12 -31.11
C LEU A 15 4.38 -0.36 -30.93
N LYS A 16 4.24 0.80 -31.55
CA LYS A 16 2.99 1.58 -31.52
C LYS A 16 1.84 0.88 -32.22
N GLU A 17 2.12 0.17 -33.31
CA GLU A 17 1.12 -0.63 -34.01
C GLU A 17 0.61 -1.77 -33.13
N ILE A 18 1.52 -2.49 -32.45
CA ILE A 18 1.16 -3.53 -31.48
C ILE A 18 0.35 -2.95 -30.31
N GLU A 19 0.77 -1.81 -29.75
CA GLU A 19 0.06 -1.11 -28.68
C GLU A 19 -1.39 -0.80 -29.08
N ASN A 20 -1.62 -0.32 -30.31
CA ASN A 20 -2.95 -0.02 -30.81
C ASN A 20 -3.83 -1.27 -30.93
N GLU A 21 -3.29 -2.37 -31.47
CA GLU A 21 -4.04 -3.63 -31.59
C GLU A 21 -4.40 -4.20 -30.21
N VAL A 22 -3.45 -4.18 -29.27
CA VAL A 22 -3.71 -4.61 -27.88
C VAL A 22 -4.78 -3.74 -27.23
N THR A 23 -4.74 -2.42 -27.46
CA THR A 23 -5.73 -1.48 -26.94
C THR A 23 -7.13 -1.76 -27.48
N LYS A 24 -7.27 -2.05 -28.79
CA LYS A 24 -8.56 -2.45 -29.39
C LYS A 24 -9.12 -3.72 -28.77
N VAL A 25 -8.27 -4.74 -28.56
CA VAL A 25 -8.70 -6.00 -27.94
C VAL A 25 -9.15 -5.76 -26.49
N LEU A 26 -8.41 -4.96 -25.74
CA LEU A 26 -8.78 -4.56 -24.38
C LEU A 26 -10.12 -3.81 -24.35
N ASP A 27 -10.37 -2.93 -25.32
CA ASP A 27 -11.61 -2.16 -25.44
C ASP A 27 -12.82 -3.07 -25.69
N VAL A 28 -12.72 -4.02 -26.63
CA VAL A 28 -13.77 -5.01 -26.91
C VAL A 28 -14.07 -5.88 -25.69
N LEU A 29 -13.04 -6.24 -24.91
CA LEU A 29 -13.20 -7.00 -23.67
C LEU A 29 -13.70 -6.15 -22.49
N GLY A 30 -13.82 -4.82 -22.65
CA GLY A 30 -14.17 -3.90 -21.57
C GLY A 30 -13.09 -3.78 -20.49
N LEU A 31 -11.85 -4.15 -20.80
CA LEU A 31 -10.70 -4.11 -19.91
C LEU A 31 -9.81 -2.87 -20.15
N GLN A 32 -10.15 -2.03 -21.12
CA GLN A 32 -9.44 -0.78 -21.37
C GLN A 32 -9.52 0.11 -20.13
N PRO A 33 -8.40 0.41 -19.46
CA PRO A 33 -8.41 1.30 -18.31
C PRO A 33 -8.88 2.69 -18.77
N PRO A 34 -9.87 3.31 -18.11
CA PRO A 34 -10.35 4.65 -18.46
C PRO A 34 -9.32 5.75 -18.16
N CYS A 35 -8.27 5.41 -17.40
CA CYS A 35 -7.23 6.31 -16.93
C CYS A 35 -5.87 5.61 -16.99
N SER A 36 -4.80 6.39 -17.10
CA SER A 36 -3.43 5.87 -17.01
C SER A 36 -3.21 5.18 -15.67
N TYR A 37 -2.31 4.19 -15.62
CA TYR A 37 -1.90 3.53 -14.38
C TYR A 37 -1.53 4.53 -13.27
N ASN A 38 -0.80 5.60 -13.62
CA ASN A 38 -0.41 6.63 -12.66
C ASN A 38 -1.61 7.40 -12.10
N GLU A 39 -2.61 7.68 -12.92
CA GLU A 39 -3.84 8.38 -12.50
C GLU A 39 -4.65 7.51 -11.55
N VAL A 40 -4.79 6.21 -11.86
CA VAL A 40 -5.45 5.25 -10.98
C VAL A 40 -4.76 5.19 -9.62
N LEU A 41 -3.42 5.11 -9.60
CA LEU A 41 -2.64 5.14 -8.35
C LEU A 41 -2.85 6.43 -7.55
N LEU A 42 -2.91 7.58 -8.23
CA LEU A 42 -3.14 8.87 -7.58
C LEU A 42 -4.55 8.92 -6.94
N GLN A 43 -5.58 8.46 -7.66
CA GLN A 43 -6.94 8.39 -7.14
C GLN A 43 -7.06 7.43 -5.94
N LEU A 44 -6.35 6.30 -5.97
CA LEU A 44 -6.29 5.36 -4.85
C LEU A 44 -5.65 6.00 -3.62
N LYS A 45 -4.59 6.79 -3.81
CA LYS A 45 -3.95 7.58 -2.75
C LYS A 45 -4.88 8.62 -2.16
N GLU A 46 -5.52 9.42 -3.01
CA GLU A 46 -6.46 10.45 -2.60
C GLU A 46 -7.65 9.86 -1.81
N LYS A 47 -8.23 8.76 -2.30
CA LYS A 47 -9.31 8.06 -1.60
C LYS A 47 -8.85 7.51 -0.25
N ALA A 48 -7.62 7.04 -0.13
CA ALA A 48 -7.07 6.57 1.14
C ALA A 48 -6.87 7.72 2.13
N LEU A 49 -6.34 8.85 1.67
CA LEU A 49 -6.19 10.08 2.45
C LEU A 49 -7.54 10.60 2.95
N MET A 50 -8.55 10.61 2.07
CA MET A 50 -9.91 11.03 2.39
C MET A 50 -10.54 10.11 3.46
N ARG A 51 -10.37 8.79 3.36
CA ARG A 51 -10.81 7.84 4.41
C ARG A 51 -10.07 8.02 5.73
N ALA A 52 -8.78 8.32 5.67
CA ALA A 52 -7.93 8.53 6.84
C ALA A 52 -8.18 9.89 7.53
N GLY A 53 -8.85 10.82 6.86
CA GLY A 53 -8.99 12.21 7.31
C GLY A 53 -7.65 12.93 7.42
N LEU A 54 -6.68 12.59 6.55
CA LEU A 54 -5.32 13.12 6.56
C LEU A 54 -5.00 13.81 5.23
N VAL A 55 -4.11 14.80 5.27
CA VAL A 55 -3.49 15.37 4.07
C VAL A 55 -2.16 14.66 3.81
N GLU A 56 -1.68 14.66 2.57
CA GLU A 56 -0.40 14.04 2.20
C GLU A 56 0.77 14.56 3.06
N ASP A 57 0.79 15.85 3.39
CA ASP A 57 1.78 16.48 4.26
C ASP A 57 1.78 15.89 5.68
N ASP A 58 0.62 15.49 6.21
CA ASP A 58 0.52 14.86 7.53
C ASP A 58 1.18 13.48 7.51
N VAL A 59 0.98 12.73 6.42
CA VAL A 59 1.62 11.41 6.24
C VAL A 59 3.13 11.57 6.15
N ILE A 60 3.61 12.55 5.38
CA ILE A 60 5.05 12.85 5.27
C ILE A 60 5.63 13.24 6.63
N ARG A 61 4.92 14.05 7.42
CA ARG A 61 5.33 14.42 8.78
C ARG A 61 5.45 13.21 9.69
N LEU A 62 4.46 12.32 9.70
CA LEU A 62 4.46 11.08 10.50
C LEU A 62 5.59 10.12 10.07
N ILE A 63 5.90 10.04 8.79
CA ILE A 63 7.05 9.26 8.29
C ILE A 63 8.38 9.83 8.82
N LYS A 64 8.54 11.15 8.78
CA LYS A 64 9.74 11.83 9.31
C LYS A 64 9.88 11.57 10.81
N GLU A 65 8.83 11.80 11.58
CA GLU A 65 8.81 11.55 13.03
C GLU A 65 9.16 10.08 13.34
N ARG A 66 8.59 9.11 12.59
CA ARG A 66 8.95 7.70 12.72
C ARG A 66 10.43 7.45 12.47
N ALA A 67 11.03 8.12 11.47
CA ALA A 67 12.46 7.98 11.17
C ALA A 67 13.33 8.51 12.34
N GLU A 68 12.91 9.58 13.00
CA GLU A 68 13.57 10.10 14.21
C GLU A 68 13.43 9.14 15.39
N VAL A 69 12.24 8.58 15.59
CA VAL A 69 11.96 7.58 16.63
C VAL A 69 12.83 6.32 16.43
N ARG A 70 13.00 5.85 15.19
CA ARG A 70 13.94 4.75 14.87
C ARG A 70 15.38 5.14 15.13
N ARG A 71 15.79 6.37 14.80
CA ARG A 71 17.14 6.89 15.07
C ARG A 71 17.43 6.91 16.58
N ASN A 72 16.43 7.23 17.37
CA ASN A 72 16.48 7.22 18.83
C ASN A 72 16.32 5.81 19.45
N LYS A 73 16.24 4.75 18.62
CA LYS A 73 16.11 3.34 19.00
C LYS A 73 14.82 2.99 19.78
N ASP A 74 13.81 3.84 19.71
CA ASP A 74 12.51 3.58 20.33
C ASP A 74 11.61 2.80 19.35
N PHE A 75 11.89 1.51 19.20
CA PHE A 75 11.20 0.65 18.24
C PHE A 75 9.71 0.48 18.58
N LEU A 76 9.36 0.51 19.87
CA LEU A 76 7.99 0.31 20.33
C LEU A 76 7.10 1.47 19.90
N LYS A 77 7.55 2.72 20.05
CA LYS A 77 6.84 3.88 19.49
C LYS A 77 6.81 3.86 17.97
N SER A 78 7.90 3.46 17.32
CA SER A 78 7.93 3.34 15.84
C SER A 78 6.87 2.38 15.32
N ASP A 79 6.67 1.26 16.02
CA ASP A 79 5.68 0.25 15.67
C ASP A 79 4.25 0.72 15.97
N GLN A 80 4.03 1.45 17.07
CA GLN A 80 2.74 2.12 17.35
C GLN A 80 2.35 3.11 16.25
N MET A 81 3.29 3.92 15.77
CA MET A 81 3.06 4.85 14.66
C MET A 81 2.69 4.10 13.37
N ARG A 82 3.35 2.97 13.09
CA ARG A 82 3.03 2.13 11.93
C ARG A 82 1.61 1.56 12.04
N ALA A 83 1.24 1.02 13.21
CA ALA A 83 -0.07 0.45 13.45
C ALA A 83 -1.18 1.52 13.33
N HIS A 84 -0.96 2.72 13.87
CA HIS A 84 -1.91 3.83 13.76
C HIS A 84 -2.15 4.26 12.31
N LEU A 85 -1.10 4.37 11.49
CA LEU A 85 -1.24 4.66 10.06
C LEU A 85 -1.97 3.52 9.33
N GLN A 86 -1.64 2.27 9.66
CA GLN A 86 -2.26 1.09 9.06
C GLN A 86 -3.75 1.00 9.38
N ALA A 87 -4.16 1.32 10.62
CA ALA A 87 -5.56 1.38 11.03
C ALA A 87 -6.35 2.44 10.23
N LYS A 88 -5.69 3.53 9.84
CA LYS A 88 -6.25 4.55 8.94
C LYS A 88 -6.25 4.15 7.46
N GLY A 89 -5.74 2.96 7.12
CA GLY A 89 -5.64 2.49 5.74
C GLY A 89 -4.42 3.03 4.99
N ILE A 90 -3.34 3.38 5.69
CA ILE A 90 -2.07 3.82 5.11
C ILE A 90 -0.96 2.88 5.58
N ALA A 91 -0.41 2.08 4.65
CA ALA A 91 0.71 1.19 4.94
C ALA A 91 2.04 1.87 4.63
N LEU A 92 3.02 1.73 5.51
CA LEU A 92 4.40 2.18 5.29
C LEU A 92 5.28 1.01 4.86
N MET A 93 6.11 1.23 3.84
CA MET A 93 7.11 0.29 3.36
C MET A 93 8.48 0.96 3.30
N ASP A 94 9.45 0.36 3.97
CA ASP A 94 10.82 0.82 3.97
C ASP A 94 11.54 0.16 2.77
N VAL A 95 11.97 0.97 1.81
CA VAL A 95 12.71 0.54 0.62
C VAL A 95 14.09 1.19 0.68
N GLY A 96 15.07 0.43 1.17
CA GLY A 96 16.42 0.93 1.40
C GLY A 96 16.44 2.05 2.45
N THR A 97 16.82 3.26 2.03
CA THR A 97 16.87 4.45 2.90
C THR A 97 15.57 5.24 2.94
N GLU A 98 14.62 4.95 2.05
CA GLU A 98 13.38 5.72 1.92
C GLU A 98 12.19 4.93 2.47
N THR A 99 11.26 5.64 3.11
CA THR A 99 9.96 5.07 3.50
C THR A 99 8.90 5.58 2.53
N ILE A 100 8.33 4.66 1.75
CA ILE A 100 7.21 4.93 0.85
C ILE A 100 5.90 4.49 1.51
N TRP A 101 4.82 5.24 1.30
CA TRP A 101 3.50 4.86 1.78
C TRP A 101 2.61 4.37 0.64
N ARG A 102 1.70 3.46 0.95
CA ARG A 102 0.71 2.93 0.02
C ARG A 102 -0.68 2.91 0.66
N PRO A 103 -1.74 3.14 -0.12
CA PRO A 103 -3.11 2.83 0.27
C PRO A 103 -3.23 1.38 0.74
N CYS A 104 -3.87 1.17 1.88
CA CYS A 104 -4.23 -0.13 2.42
C CYS A 104 -5.72 -0.14 2.76
N VAL A 105 -6.28 -1.34 2.87
CA VAL A 105 -7.63 -1.50 3.42
C VAL A 105 -7.53 -1.22 4.92
N PRO A 106 -8.35 -0.31 5.48
CA PRO A 106 -8.38 -0.08 6.91
C PRO A 106 -8.70 -1.40 7.60
N VAL A 107 -7.74 -1.94 8.34
CA VAL A 107 -8.02 -3.06 9.23
C VAL A 107 -8.71 -2.44 10.44
N GLN A 108 -10.03 -2.61 10.54
CA GLN A 108 -10.73 -2.37 11.79
C GLN A 108 -10.06 -3.30 12.80
N GLN A 109 -9.29 -2.74 13.73
CA GLN A 109 -8.90 -3.49 14.90
C GLN A 109 -10.18 -3.70 15.69
N ASP A 110 -10.84 -4.83 15.46
CA ASP A 110 -11.81 -5.37 16.38
C ASP A 110 -11.10 -5.46 17.73
N SER A 111 -11.46 -4.52 18.58
CA SER A 111 -10.89 -4.34 19.91
C SER A 111 -11.59 -5.34 20.81
N GLU A 112 -11.20 -6.61 20.74
CA GLU A 112 -11.49 -7.61 21.76
C GLU A 112 -10.64 -8.87 21.55
N ILE A 113 -9.34 -8.77 21.83
CA ILE A 113 -8.59 -9.94 22.32
C ILE A 113 -8.54 -9.78 23.83
N VAL A 114 -9.61 -10.25 24.47
CA VAL A 114 -9.62 -10.56 25.90
C VAL A 114 -8.51 -11.59 26.12
N PRO A 115 -7.52 -11.36 27.00
CA PRO A 115 -6.57 -12.41 27.35
C PRO A 115 -7.36 -13.58 27.95
N SER A 116 -7.39 -14.72 27.26
CA SER A 116 -7.93 -15.94 27.81
C SER A 116 -7.05 -16.35 28.99
N GLU A 117 -7.56 -16.14 30.20
CA GLU A 117 -6.97 -16.68 31.41
C GLU A 117 -6.83 -18.20 31.27
N GLY A 118 -5.74 -18.68 31.86
CA GLY A 118 -5.23 -20.02 31.69
C GLY A 118 -6.24 -21.11 32.02
N GLN A 119 -6.08 -22.22 31.30
CA GLN A 119 -6.59 -23.54 31.63
C GLN A 119 -6.56 -23.79 33.14
N LYS A 120 -7.74 -23.88 33.76
CA LYS A 120 -7.92 -24.65 34.99
C LYS A 120 -8.98 -25.72 34.72
N VAL A 121 -8.47 -26.91 34.44
CA VAL A 121 -9.22 -28.16 34.32
C VAL A 121 -10.08 -28.34 35.58
N PRO A 122 -11.39 -28.63 35.48
CA PRO A 122 -12.20 -28.97 36.64
C PRO A 122 -11.82 -30.38 37.15
N PRO A 123 -11.67 -30.61 38.48
CA PRO A 123 -11.52 -31.96 38.98
C PRO A 123 -12.86 -32.71 38.84
N LYS A 124 -12.71 -33.95 38.37
CA LYS A 124 -13.74 -34.96 38.14
C LYS A 124 -14.52 -35.25 39.44
N PRO A 125 -15.84 -35.53 39.39
CA PRO A 125 -16.58 -35.95 40.57
C PRO A 125 -16.21 -37.39 40.94
N GLU A 126 -15.72 -37.60 42.16
CA GLU A 126 -15.55 -38.92 42.75
C GLU A 126 -16.90 -39.35 43.35
N SER A 127 -17.44 -40.47 42.86
CA SER A 127 -18.58 -41.17 43.43
C SER A 127 -18.06 -42.32 44.28
N ALA A 128 -18.34 -42.30 45.58
CA ALA A 128 -18.62 -43.45 46.45
C ALA A 128 -19.02 -42.94 47.85
#